data_AF-Q7WU42-F1
#
_entry.id   AF-Q7WU42-F1
#
_cell.length_a   1.000
_cell.length_b   1.000
_cell.length_c   1.000
_cell.angle_alpha   90.00
_cell.angle_beta   90.00
_cell.angle_gamma   90.00
#
_symmetry.space_group_name_H-M   'P 1'
#
loop_
_entity.id
_entity.type
_entity.pdbx_description
1 polymer ?
#
loop_
_entity_poly.entity_id
_entity_poly.type
_entity_poly.pdbx_seq_one_letter_code
_entity_poly.pdbx_strand_id
1 'polypeptide(L)'
;MDLGGAAMRLLFLMIMLTALAGYILANEQPTFRWAVVHDPSVIKVGNMYYVFGTHLQVAKSEDLLHWEQINTSAHDKNPIIPNINEELEEALSWARTRNDIWAPQVIQLSDRRYYMYYCASTFGSPRSAIGIAVSDDVEGPYKHYTVIVKSGQVYSVTVRVKMEHNTIPESIPTHSILVFL
;
A
#
# COMPACT_ATOMS: atom_id res chain seq x y z
N MET A 1 8.08 69.85 -27.69
CA MET A 1 7.38 68.58 -27.42
C MET A 1 8.39 67.67 -26.74
N ASP A 2 8.32 67.56 -25.41
CA ASP A 2 9.24 66.78 -24.58
C ASP A 2 8.89 65.28 -24.69
N LEU A 3 9.30 64.66 -25.80
CA LEU A 3 9.14 63.22 -26.04
C LEU A 3 9.97 62.37 -25.05
N GLY A 4 11.05 62.93 -24.51
CA GLY A 4 11.98 62.23 -23.60
C GLY A 4 11.38 62.00 -22.22
N GLY A 5 10.67 63.00 -21.66
CA GLY A 5 10.01 62.88 -20.37
C GLY A 5 8.89 61.85 -20.34
N ALA A 6 8.09 61.75 -21.42
CA ALA A 6 7.01 60.77 -21.53
C ALA A 6 7.56 59.34 -21.68
N ALA A 7 8.59 59.14 -22.51
CA ALA A 7 9.24 57.84 -22.67
C ALA A 7 9.91 57.35 -21.38
N MET A 8 10.55 58.24 -20.63
CA MET A 8 11.19 57.92 -19.34
C MET A 8 10.17 57.50 -18.28
N ARG A 9 8.98 58.13 -18.25
CA ARG A 9 7.88 57.77 -17.34
C ARG A 9 7.26 56.42 -17.67
N LEU A 10 7.10 56.09 -18.96
CA LEU A 10 6.62 54.78 -19.38
C LEU A 10 7.61 53.67 -19.02
N LEU A 11 8.91 53.91 -19.21
CA LEU A 11 9.96 52.94 -18.88
C LEU A 11 9.99 52.65 -17.37
N PHE A 12 9.92 53.69 -16.53
CA PHE A 12 9.81 53.53 -15.09
C PHE A 12 8.55 52.76 -14.66
N LEU A 13 7.41 53.05 -15.29
CA LEU A 13 6.16 52.35 -14.99
C LEU A 13 6.24 50.86 -15.39
N MET A 14 6.85 50.54 -16.53
CA MET A 14 7.08 49.16 -16.95
C MET A 14 7.99 48.39 -15.99
N ILE A 15 9.08 49.01 -15.53
CA ILE A 15 9.99 48.39 -14.54
C ILE A 15 9.28 48.18 -13.20
N MET A 16 8.44 49.13 -12.78
CA MET A 16 7.63 48.99 -11.57
C MET A 16 6.59 47.87 -11.70
N LEU A 17 5.94 47.74 -12.86
CA LEU A 17 4.97 46.67 -13.14
C LEU A 17 5.65 45.29 -13.16
N THR A 18 6.82 45.16 -13.76
CA THR A 18 7.56 43.87 -13.77
C THR A 18 8.11 43.51 -12.40
N ALA A 19 8.62 44.49 -11.64
CA ALA A 19 9.06 44.27 -10.26
C ALA A 19 7.90 43.87 -9.33
N LEU A 20 6.74 44.51 -9.48
CA LEU A 20 5.54 44.17 -8.72
C LEU A 20 5.01 42.76 -9.08
N ALA A 21 4.98 42.41 -10.37
CA ALA A 21 4.61 41.06 -10.81
C ALA A 21 5.59 40.00 -10.29
N GLY A 22 6.89 40.28 -10.33
CA GLY A 22 7.92 39.40 -9.76
C GLY A 22 7.77 39.21 -8.24
N TYR A 23 7.42 40.27 -7.51
CA TYR A 23 7.15 40.19 -6.07
C TYR A 23 5.92 39.36 -5.74
N ILE A 24 4.84 39.49 -6.52
CA ILE A 24 3.60 38.71 -6.33
C ILE A 24 3.87 37.22 -6.60
N LEU A 25 4.58 36.90 -7.68
CA LEU A 25 4.90 35.51 -8.04
C LEU A 25 5.94 34.87 -7.08
N ALA A 26 6.86 35.67 -6.52
CA ALA A 26 7.84 35.17 -5.56
C ALA A 26 7.26 34.91 -4.16
N ASN A 27 6.03 35.35 -3.88
CA ASN A 27 5.43 35.29 -2.56
C ASN A 27 4.34 34.22 -2.40
N GLU A 28 4.25 33.24 -3.31
CA GLU A 28 3.44 32.05 -3.07
C GLU A 28 4.08 31.21 -1.95
N GLN A 29 3.45 31.24 -0.78
CA GLN A 29 3.83 30.38 0.32
C GLN A 29 3.38 28.94 0.01
N PRO A 30 4.21 27.91 0.27
CA PRO A 30 3.81 26.54 0.03
C PRO A 30 2.60 26.18 0.89
N THR A 31 1.55 25.66 0.27
CA THR A 31 0.39 25.07 0.96
C THR A 31 0.50 23.55 0.97
N PHE A 32 -0.21 22.91 1.91
CA PHE A 32 -0.18 21.46 2.09
C PHE A 32 -1.59 20.93 2.28
N ARG A 33 -1.85 19.76 1.71
CA ARG A 33 -3.02 18.95 2.03
C ARG A 33 -2.58 17.51 2.20
N TRP A 34 -2.52 17.04 3.44
CA TRP A 34 -2.10 15.67 3.75
C TRP A 34 -3.25 14.68 3.57
N ALA A 35 -2.88 13.45 3.19
CA ALA A 35 -3.77 12.29 3.21
C ALA A 35 -3.49 11.43 4.44
N VAL A 36 -4.41 10.50 4.73
CA VAL A 36 -4.24 9.51 5.81
C VAL A 36 -3.93 8.17 5.17
N VAL A 37 -2.65 7.80 5.17
CA VAL A 37 -2.14 6.54 4.63
C VAL A 37 -1.08 6.00 5.59
N HIS A 38 -1.42 4.94 6.32
CA HIS A 38 -0.50 4.25 7.23
C HIS A 38 0.45 3.35 6.42
N ASP A 39 1.72 3.27 6.80
CA ASP A 39 2.78 2.55 6.05
C ASP A 39 2.84 2.91 4.55
N PRO A 40 2.97 4.21 4.18
CA PRO A 40 2.88 4.62 2.79
C PRO A 40 4.08 4.15 1.96
N SER A 41 3.80 3.44 0.86
CA SER A 41 4.77 3.04 -0.15
C SER A 41 4.48 3.75 -1.47
N VAL A 42 5.48 4.46 -2.00
CA VAL A 42 5.31 5.37 -3.15
C VAL A 42 5.56 4.67 -4.49
N ILE A 43 4.73 4.98 -5.48
CA ILE A 43 4.96 4.68 -6.91
C ILE A 43 4.64 5.92 -7.75
N LYS A 44 5.45 6.19 -8.78
CA LYS A 44 5.17 7.24 -9.76
C LYS A 44 4.65 6.63 -11.06
N VAL A 45 3.51 7.12 -11.54
CA VAL A 45 2.90 6.70 -12.81
C VAL A 45 2.59 7.95 -13.64
N GLY A 46 3.33 8.13 -14.74
CA GLY A 46 3.28 9.37 -15.51
C GLY A 46 3.69 10.57 -14.63
N ASN A 47 2.81 11.57 -14.53
CA ASN A 47 3.01 12.76 -13.70
C ASN A 47 2.43 12.63 -12.29
N MET A 48 1.78 11.51 -11.96
CA MET A 48 1.14 11.29 -10.67
C MET A 48 2.04 10.45 -9.76
N TYR A 49 2.14 10.86 -8.50
CA TYR A 49 2.62 10.03 -7.40
C TYR A 49 1.42 9.38 -6.71
N TYR A 50 1.54 8.10 -6.41
CA TYR A 50 0.59 7.34 -5.60
C TYR A 50 1.29 6.82 -4.37
N VAL A 51 0.57 6.76 -3.25
CA VAL A 51 0.99 6.04 -2.06
C VAL A 51 -0.06 5.00 -1.71
N PHE A 52 0.40 3.77 -1.48
CA PHE A 52 -0.42 2.66 -1.01
C PHE A 52 0.00 2.32 0.41
N GLY A 53 -0.96 2.01 1.27
CA GLY A 53 -0.71 1.78 2.68
C GLY A 53 -1.65 0.77 3.31
N THR A 54 -1.39 0.49 4.57
CA THR A 54 -2.17 -0.41 5.43
C THR A 54 -3.65 -0.04 5.41
N HIS A 55 -4.51 -1.04 5.59
CA HIS A 55 -5.97 -0.94 5.41
C HIS A 55 -6.38 -0.62 3.98
N LEU A 56 -5.50 -0.87 3.00
CA LEU A 56 -5.72 -0.52 1.59
C LEU A 56 -5.97 0.98 1.41
N GLN A 57 -5.35 1.81 2.24
CA GLN A 57 -5.38 3.26 2.11
C GLN A 57 -4.57 3.67 0.88
N VAL A 58 -5.15 4.52 0.04
CA VAL A 58 -4.50 5.00 -1.18
C VAL A 58 -4.71 6.49 -1.33
N ALA A 59 -3.66 7.22 -1.70
CA ALA A 59 -3.74 8.62 -2.05
C ALA A 59 -2.83 8.94 -3.25
N LYS A 60 -3.11 10.04 -3.95
CA LYS A 60 -2.28 10.52 -5.07
C LYS A 60 -1.98 12.01 -5.01
N SER A 61 -0.93 12.42 -5.68
CA SER A 61 -0.48 13.81 -5.74
C SER A 61 0.34 14.05 -7.01
N GLU A 62 0.25 15.25 -7.59
CA GLU A 62 1.14 15.68 -8.68
C GLU A 62 2.44 16.30 -8.16
N ASP A 63 2.41 16.88 -6.96
CA ASP A 63 3.44 17.78 -6.43
C ASP A 63 4.06 17.33 -5.10
N LEU A 64 3.58 16.22 -4.53
CA LEU A 64 3.95 15.68 -3.20
C LEU A 64 3.51 16.55 -2.00
N LEU A 65 2.83 17.65 -2.23
CA LEU A 65 2.36 18.60 -1.21
C LEU A 65 0.85 18.50 -1.00
N HIS A 66 0.11 18.29 -2.09
CA HIS A 66 -1.35 18.19 -2.10
C HIS A 66 -1.78 16.79 -2.48
N TRP A 67 -2.22 16.03 -1.47
CA TRP A 67 -2.67 14.66 -1.64
C TRP A 67 -4.19 14.60 -1.75
N GLU A 68 -4.68 13.80 -2.68
CA GLU A 68 -6.09 13.40 -2.83
C GLU A 68 -6.24 11.96 -2.33
N GLN A 69 -7.12 11.74 -1.37
CA GLN A 69 -7.42 10.40 -0.86
C GLN A 69 -8.29 9.65 -1.87
N ILE A 70 -7.86 8.46 -2.31
CA ILE A 70 -8.57 7.59 -3.25
C ILE A 70 -9.37 6.53 -2.50
N ASN A 71 -8.76 5.89 -1.50
CA ASN A 71 -9.40 4.86 -0.68
C ASN A 71 -8.93 4.94 0.77
N THR A 72 -9.78 4.53 1.71
CA THR A 72 -9.54 4.66 3.17
C THR A 72 -9.57 3.35 3.93
N SER A 73 -10.21 2.29 3.38
CA SER A 73 -10.33 0.99 4.05
C SER A 73 -10.53 -0.16 3.05
N ALA A 74 -10.18 -1.38 3.46
CA ALA A 74 -10.36 -2.62 2.73
C ALA A 74 -11.78 -3.23 2.90
N HIS A 75 -12.80 -2.37 2.84
CA HIS A 75 -14.20 -2.80 2.78
C HIS A 75 -14.54 -3.47 1.44
N ASP A 76 -15.54 -4.36 1.40
CA ASP A 76 -15.82 -5.18 0.20
C ASP A 76 -16.12 -4.37 -1.08
N LYS A 77 -16.58 -3.12 -0.94
CA LYS A 77 -16.91 -2.22 -2.06
C LYS A 77 -15.76 -1.30 -2.49
N ASN A 78 -14.56 -1.47 -1.92
CA ASN A 78 -13.42 -0.65 -2.27
C ASN A 78 -13.07 -0.83 -3.78
N PRO A 79 -12.63 0.24 -4.47
CA PRO A 79 -12.34 0.17 -5.90
C PRO A 79 -11.02 -0.53 -6.23
N ILE A 80 -10.10 -0.59 -5.26
CA ILE A 80 -8.73 -1.08 -5.47
C ILE A 80 -8.70 -2.61 -5.59
N ILE A 81 -9.43 -3.30 -4.72
CA ILE A 81 -9.62 -4.77 -4.66
C ILE A 81 -11.06 -5.07 -4.26
N PRO A 82 -12.02 -5.05 -5.20
CA PRO A 82 -13.41 -5.38 -4.91
C PRO A 82 -13.54 -6.80 -4.32
N ASN A 83 -14.45 -6.99 -3.38
CA ASN A 83 -14.67 -8.26 -2.67
C ASN A 83 -13.37 -8.87 -2.11
N ILE A 84 -12.53 -8.04 -1.46
CA ILE A 84 -11.17 -8.42 -1.01
C ILE A 84 -11.08 -9.74 -0.24
N ASN A 85 -12.12 -10.09 0.52
CA ASN A 85 -12.18 -11.35 1.27
C ASN A 85 -12.19 -12.59 0.37
N GLU A 86 -12.86 -12.51 -0.78
CA GLU A 86 -12.89 -13.56 -1.81
C GLU A 86 -11.64 -13.47 -2.68
N GLU A 87 -11.30 -12.25 -3.12
CA GLU A 87 -10.18 -12.03 -4.03
C GLU A 87 -8.86 -12.49 -3.38
N LEU A 88 -8.62 -12.18 -2.11
CA LEU A 88 -7.37 -12.52 -1.40
C LEU A 88 -7.55 -13.67 -0.40
N GLU A 89 -8.51 -14.57 -0.65
CA GLU A 89 -8.93 -15.62 0.28
C GLU A 89 -7.74 -16.42 0.84
N GLU A 90 -6.76 -16.79 0.01
CA GLU A 90 -5.65 -17.64 0.42
C GLU A 90 -4.82 -17.00 1.55
N ALA A 91 -4.45 -15.72 1.38
CA ALA A 91 -3.63 -14.99 2.35
C ALA A 91 -4.43 -14.65 3.62
N LEU A 92 -5.68 -14.19 3.43
CA LEU A 92 -6.56 -13.80 4.54
C LEU A 92 -6.95 -14.99 5.41
N SER A 93 -7.25 -16.14 4.79
CA SER A 93 -7.53 -17.40 5.48
C SER A 93 -6.32 -17.91 6.25
N TRP A 94 -5.11 -17.81 5.68
CA TRP A 94 -3.89 -18.19 6.38
C TRP A 94 -3.66 -17.37 7.66
N ALA A 95 -3.84 -16.06 7.55
CA ALA A 95 -3.67 -15.08 8.63
C ALA A 95 -4.84 -15.04 9.62
N ARG A 96 -5.96 -15.67 9.30
CA ARG A 96 -7.21 -15.67 10.09
C ARG A 96 -7.76 -14.25 10.29
N THR A 97 -7.71 -13.44 9.24
CA THR A 97 -8.23 -12.07 9.23
C THR A 97 -9.17 -11.86 8.04
N ARG A 98 -9.87 -10.72 8.02
CA ARG A 98 -10.81 -10.31 6.96
C ARG A 98 -10.76 -8.79 6.81
N ASN A 99 -11.12 -8.31 5.62
CA ASN A 99 -11.27 -6.86 5.33
C ASN A 99 -10.05 -6.01 5.70
N ASP A 100 -8.85 -6.60 5.63
CA ASP A 100 -7.62 -5.87 5.97
C ASP A 100 -6.38 -6.51 5.33
N ILE A 101 -5.48 -5.66 4.87
CA ILE A 101 -4.12 -6.01 4.44
C ILE A 101 -3.17 -4.91 4.88
N TRP A 102 -1.92 -5.28 5.13
CA TRP A 102 -0.92 -4.40 5.75
C TRP A 102 0.24 -4.13 4.79
N ALA A 103 0.78 -2.91 4.92
CA ALA A 103 1.95 -2.37 4.24
C ALA A 103 2.12 -2.81 2.77
N PRO A 104 1.09 -2.62 1.91
CA PRO A 104 1.22 -2.96 0.50
C PRO A 104 2.22 -2.05 -0.20
N GLN A 105 2.94 -2.62 -1.18
CA GLN A 105 3.78 -1.90 -2.11
C GLN A 105 3.41 -2.27 -3.53
N VAL A 106 3.21 -1.26 -4.38
CA VAL A 106 2.94 -1.44 -5.80
C VAL A 106 4.20 -1.14 -6.60
N ILE A 107 4.56 -2.03 -7.52
CA ILE A 107 5.62 -1.83 -8.51
C ILE A 107 5.11 -2.17 -9.90
N GLN A 108 5.58 -1.45 -10.93
CA GLN A 108 5.31 -1.82 -12.32
C GLN A 108 6.41 -2.75 -12.83
N LEU A 109 6.03 -3.90 -13.40
CA LEU A 109 6.98 -4.86 -13.97
C LEU A 109 7.10 -4.68 -15.51
N SER A 110 7.94 -5.50 -16.13
CA SER A 110 8.29 -5.40 -17.56
C SER A 110 7.11 -5.64 -18.50
N ASP A 111 6.07 -6.33 -18.05
CA ASP A 111 4.80 -6.52 -18.77
C ASP A 111 3.89 -5.27 -18.73
N ARG A 112 4.36 -4.20 -18.08
CA ARG A 112 3.67 -2.92 -17.84
C ARG A 112 2.47 -3.02 -16.90
N ARG A 113 2.27 -4.15 -16.21
CA ARG A 113 1.22 -4.29 -15.20
C ARG A 113 1.73 -3.91 -13.82
N TYR A 114 0.80 -3.63 -12.92
CA TYR A 114 1.06 -3.19 -11.55
C TYR A 114 0.93 -4.35 -10.57
N TYR A 115 2.02 -4.68 -9.90
CA TYR A 115 2.13 -5.77 -8.94
C TYR A 115 2.10 -5.21 -7.53
N MET A 116 1.02 -5.47 -6.80
CA MET A 116 0.87 -5.14 -5.39
C MET A 116 1.35 -6.31 -4.55
N TYR A 117 2.51 -6.14 -3.92
CA TYR A 117 2.97 -7.02 -2.85
C TYR A 117 2.30 -6.55 -1.55
N TYR A 118 1.59 -7.45 -0.87
CA TYR A 118 0.87 -7.13 0.36
C TYR A 118 1.13 -8.21 1.41
N CYS A 119 0.88 -7.90 2.69
CA CYS A 119 0.83 -8.92 3.72
C CYS A 119 -0.53 -8.95 4.45
N ALA A 120 -0.90 -10.13 4.94
CA ALA A 120 -2.06 -10.34 5.80
C ALA A 120 -1.58 -10.90 7.14
N SER A 121 -2.08 -10.34 8.24
CA SER A 121 -1.74 -10.76 9.60
C SER A 121 -2.81 -10.36 10.62
N THR A 122 -2.58 -10.69 11.89
CA THR A 122 -3.34 -10.21 13.04
C THR A 122 -2.37 -9.63 14.07
N PHE A 123 -2.82 -8.66 14.88
CA PHE A 123 -1.96 -7.95 15.82
C PHE A 123 -1.27 -8.91 16.81
N GLY A 124 0.06 -8.80 16.91
CA GLY A 124 0.87 -9.62 17.81
C GLY A 124 1.08 -11.08 17.37
N SER A 125 0.59 -11.48 16.19
CA SER A 125 0.70 -12.85 15.70
C SER A 125 1.79 -12.99 14.63
N PRO A 126 2.67 -14.01 14.71
CA PRO A 126 3.60 -14.35 13.63
C PRO A 126 2.93 -15.14 12.50
N ARG A 127 1.63 -15.44 12.59
CA ARG A 127 0.87 -16.15 11.56
C ARG A 127 0.49 -15.18 10.44
N SER A 128 1.35 -15.07 9.44
CA SER A 128 1.22 -14.06 8.38
C SER A 128 1.48 -14.66 7.00
N ALA A 129 0.97 -14.01 5.96
CA ALA A 129 1.22 -14.36 4.57
C ALA A 129 1.59 -13.13 3.76
N ILE A 130 2.56 -13.24 2.85
CA ILE A 130 2.87 -12.23 1.82
C ILE A 130 2.32 -12.73 0.49
N GLY A 131 1.41 -11.96 -0.11
CA GLY A 131 0.80 -12.23 -1.39
C GLY A 131 1.12 -11.17 -2.44
N ILE A 132 0.77 -11.49 -3.67
CA ILE A 132 0.85 -10.62 -4.83
C ILE A 132 -0.54 -10.54 -5.46
N ALA A 133 -1.01 -9.32 -5.72
CA ALA A 133 -2.15 -9.05 -6.58
C ALA A 133 -1.71 -8.19 -7.77
N VAL A 134 -2.37 -8.31 -8.93
CA VAL A 134 -1.97 -7.62 -10.17
C VAL A 134 -3.13 -6.91 -10.82
N SER A 135 -2.86 -5.72 -11.35
CA SER A 135 -3.80 -4.90 -12.11
C SER A 135 -3.14 -4.37 -13.40
N ASP A 136 -3.95 -4.12 -14.42
CA ASP A 136 -3.51 -3.39 -15.62
C ASP A 136 -3.46 -1.86 -15.37
N ASP A 137 -4.21 -1.37 -14.38
CA ASP A 137 -4.28 0.04 -13.98
C ASP A 137 -3.81 0.24 -12.53
N VAL A 138 -3.07 1.32 -12.26
CA VAL A 138 -2.47 1.57 -10.93
C VAL A 138 -3.53 1.72 -9.83
N GLU A 139 -4.71 2.27 -10.14
CA GLU A 139 -5.82 2.42 -9.19
C GLU A 139 -6.69 1.15 -9.06
N GLY A 140 -6.30 0.04 -9.71
CA GLY A 140 -7.03 -1.23 -9.68
C GLY A 140 -8.07 -1.38 -10.81
N PRO A 141 -8.90 -2.44 -10.77
CA PRO A 141 -8.96 -3.44 -9.71
C PRO A 141 -7.81 -4.45 -9.78
N TYR A 142 -7.14 -4.68 -8.66
CA TYR A 142 -6.13 -5.74 -8.53
C TYR A 142 -6.78 -7.08 -8.28
N LYS A 143 -6.25 -8.11 -8.93
CA LYS A 143 -6.68 -9.49 -8.79
C LYS A 143 -5.60 -10.36 -8.18
N HIS A 144 -5.98 -11.37 -7.42
CA HIS A 144 -5.01 -12.28 -6.83
C HIS A 144 -4.13 -12.94 -7.89
N TYR A 145 -2.83 -13.00 -7.60
CA TYR A 145 -1.84 -13.65 -8.44
C TYR A 145 -1.21 -14.87 -7.76
N THR A 146 -0.65 -14.70 -6.56
CA THR A 146 -0.08 -15.82 -5.79
C THR A 146 0.26 -15.42 -4.34
N VAL A 147 0.38 -16.39 -3.44
CA VAL A 147 1.04 -16.23 -2.13
C VAL A 147 2.47 -16.76 -2.19
N ILE A 148 3.45 -15.92 -1.85
CA ILE A 148 4.88 -16.25 -2.01
C ILE A 148 5.59 -16.62 -0.70
N VAL A 149 5.11 -16.13 0.45
CA VAL A 149 5.71 -16.40 1.77
C VAL A 149 4.61 -16.59 2.81
N LYS A 150 4.80 -17.54 3.72
CA LYS A 150 3.93 -17.79 4.87
C LYS A 150 4.79 -17.99 6.12
N SER A 151 4.34 -17.49 7.26
CA SER A 151 4.95 -17.67 8.60
C SER A 151 3.93 -18.17 9.62
N GLY A 152 4.40 -18.67 10.77
CA GLY A 152 3.55 -19.18 11.85
C GLY A 152 2.97 -20.56 11.58
N GLN A 153 3.69 -21.40 10.83
CA GLN A 153 3.37 -22.81 10.60
C GLN A 153 3.33 -23.55 11.93
N VAL A 154 2.32 -24.40 12.11
CA VAL A 154 2.23 -25.32 13.25
C VAL A 154 2.43 -26.71 12.68
N TYR A 155 3.50 -27.38 13.09
CA TYR A 155 3.77 -28.76 12.71
C TYR A 155 3.28 -29.69 13.83
N SER A 156 2.49 -30.71 13.46
CA SER A 156 2.20 -31.83 14.34
C SER A 156 3.13 -33.00 13.97
N VAL A 157 3.97 -33.41 14.92
CA VAL A 157 4.79 -34.62 14.77
C VAL A 157 4.03 -35.79 15.40
N THR A 158 3.52 -36.70 14.59
CA THR A 158 2.97 -37.97 15.09
C THR A 158 4.11 -38.95 15.33
N VAL A 159 4.50 -39.13 16.59
CA VAL A 159 5.43 -40.20 16.98
C VAL A 159 4.66 -41.52 17.00
N ARG A 160 4.93 -42.40 16.03
CA ARG A 160 4.46 -43.79 16.08
C ARG A 160 5.47 -44.62 16.86
N VAL A 161 5.17 -44.92 18.12
CA VAL A 161 5.93 -45.91 18.88
C VAL A 161 5.56 -47.30 18.36
N LYS A 162 6.52 -47.99 17.72
CA LYS A 162 6.35 -49.40 17.38
C LYS A 162 6.72 -50.20 18.64
N MET A 163 5.71 -50.66 19.38
CA MET A 163 5.92 -51.54 20.52
C MET A 163 6.29 -52.94 19.99
N GLU A 164 7.56 -53.32 20.10
CA GLU A 164 8.00 -54.71 19.94
C GLU A 164 7.99 -55.41 21.32
N HIS A 165 6.80 -55.70 21.85
CA HIS A 165 6.51 -56.90 22.64
C HIS A 165 5.02 -57.00 23.00
N ASN A 166 4.55 -58.24 23.11
CA ASN A 166 3.16 -58.69 23.18
C ASN A 166 2.42 -58.36 24.50
N THR A 167 2.27 -57.10 24.85
CA THR A 167 1.38 -56.65 25.94
C THR A 167 0.56 -55.43 25.50
N ILE A 168 -0.77 -55.55 25.55
CA ILE A 168 -1.73 -54.51 25.19
C ILE A 168 -1.71 -53.42 26.29
N PRO A 169 -1.37 -52.15 26.00
CA PRO A 169 -1.63 -51.06 26.93
C PRO A 169 -2.96 -50.37 26.57
N GLU A 170 -3.81 -50.18 27.58
CA GLU A 170 -4.93 -49.24 27.53
C GLU A 170 -4.42 -47.83 27.20
N SER A 171 -5.01 -47.23 26.16
CA SER A 171 -4.96 -45.82 25.77
C SER A 171 -3.61 -45.07 25.83
N ILE A 172 -3.01 -44.85 24.65
CA ILE A 172 -1.90 -43.91 24.49
C ILE A 172 -2.47 -42.48 24.39
N PRO A 173 -2.15 -41.54 25.30
CA PRO A 173 -2.53 -40.15 25.13
C PRO A 173 -1.73 -39.53 23.98
N THR A 174 -2.43 -38.97 23.00
CA THR A 174 -1.83 -38.15 21.93
C THR A 174 -1.31 -36.85 22.52
N HIS A 175 -0.01 -36.78 22.81
CA HIS A 175 0.66 -35.52 23.09
C HIS A 175 1.15 -34.90 21.78
N SER A 176 0.43 -33.89 21.30
CA SER A 176 0.90 -33.01 20.22
C SER A 176 1.99 -32.10 20.77
N ILE A 177 3.24 -32.30 20.37
CA ILE A 177 4.32 -31.35 20.61
C ILE A 177 4.20 -30.24 19.56
N LEU A 178 3.98 -29.00 20.01
CA LEU A 178 3.95 -27.82 19.17
C LEU A 178 5.39 -27.36 18.91
N VAL A 179 5.88 -27.50 17.68
CA VAL A 179 7.19 -26.96 17.30
C VAL A 179 6.96 -25.60 16.64
N PHE A 180 7.48 -24.53 17.26
CA PHE A 180 7.60 -23.21 16.65
C PHE A 180 8.92 -23.17 15.88
N LEU A 181 8.86 -23.07 14.55
CA LEU A 181 9.99 -22.79 13.66
C LEU A 181 9.83 -21.41 13.06
#